data_AF-A0A935FI84-F1
#
_entry.id   AF-A0A935FI84-F1
#
_cell.length_a   1.000
_cell.length_b   1.000
_cell.length_c   1.000
_cell.angle_alpha   90.00
_cell.angle_beta   90.00
_cell.angle_gamma   90.00
#
_symmetry.space_group_name_H-M   'P 1'
#
loop_
_entity.id
_entity.type
_entity.pdbx_description
1 polymer ?
#
loop_
_entity_poly.entity_id
_entity_poly.type
_entity_poly.pdbx_seq_one_letter_code
_entity_poly.pdbx_strand_id
1 'polypeptide(L)' 'MLLDADALAAPQGRAEDVLLAATWAFREGLELRVGYRMVEGGANNDEVYSFAWFHYAVAGVGMSF' A
#
# COMPACT_ATOMS: atom_id res chain seq x y z
N MET A 1 -10.03 -11.11 3.98
CA MET A 1 -9.79 -9.65 4.09
C MET A 1 -8.34 -9.48 4.51
N LEU A 2 -7.63 -8.58 3.84
CA LEU A 2 -6.26 -8.19 4.16
C LEU A 2 -6.23 -6.70 4.47
N LEU A 3 -5.60 -6.35 5.59
CA LEU A 3 -5.20 -5.00 5.92
C LEU A 3 -3.69 -5.02 6.11
N ASP A 4 -2.99 -4.19 5.36
CA ASP A 4 -1.54 -4.04 5.41
C ASP A 4 -1.21 -2.55 5.51
N ALA A 5 -0.27 -2.20 6.39
CA ALA A 5 0.09 -0.82 6.67
C ALA A 5 1.56 -0.72 7.08
N ASP A 6 2.27 0.22 6.48
CA ASP A 6 3.67 0.53 6.78
C ASP A 6 3.87 2.05 6.83
N ALA A 7 4.77 2.52 7.69
CA ALA A 7 5.08 3.93 7.84
C ALA A 7 6.54 4.13 8.26
N LEU A 8 7.18 5.13 7.69
CA LEU A 8 8.52 5.56 8.05
C LEU A 8 8.59 7.08 8.16
N ALA A 9 9.24 7.57 9.21
CA ALA A 9 9.45 8.99 9.43
C ALA A 9 10.92 9.28 9.76
N ALA A 10 11.42 10.40 9.25
CA ALA A 10 12.75 10.93 9.50
C ALA A 10 12.68 12.47 9.56
N PRO A 11 13.71 13.17 10.06
CA PRO A 11 13.72 14.63 10.07
C PRO A 11 13.49 15.27 8.69
N GLN A 12 13.88 14.58 7.62
CA GLN A 12 13.76 15.07 6.24
C GLN A 12 12.36 14.86 5.64
N GLY A 13 11.49 14.04 6.25
CA GLY A 13 10.20 13.66 5.65
C GLY A 13 9.55 12.41 6.22
N ARG A 14 8.40 12.03 5.67
CA ARG A 14 7.67 10.80 6.03
C ARG A 14 7.08 10.11 4.81
N ALA A 15 6.81 8.83 4.95
CA ALA A 15 6.01 8.06 4.02
C ALA A 15 5.09 7.11 4.80
N GLU A 16 3.87 6.96 4.31
CA GLU A 16 2.81 6.11 4.85
C GLU A 16 2.20 5.33 3.68
N ASP A 17 2.02 4.02 3.86
CA ASP A 17 1.46 3.12 2.87
C ASP A 17 0.40 2.24 3.53
N VAL A 18 -0.81 2.25 2.99
CA VAL A 18 -1.94 1.48 3.53
C VAL A 18 -2.66 0.78 2.40
N LEU A 19 -2.85 -0.53 2.54
CA LEU A 19 -3.65 -1.37 1.67
C LEU A 19 -4.82 -1.99 2.43
N LEU A 20 -6.02 -1.78 1.89
CA LEU A 20 -7.21 -2.53 2.27
C LEU A 20 -7.64 -3.42 1.10
N ALA A 21 -7.72 -4.74 1.31
CA ALA A 21 -8.05 -5.69 0.26
C ALA A 21 -9.05 -6.77 0.69
N ALA A 22 -9.95 -7.14 -0.23
CA ALA A 22 -10.67 -8.39 -0.18
C ALA A 22 -9.79 -9.51 -0.77
N THR A 23 -9.79 -10.66 -0.10
CA THR A 23 -9.07 -11.88 -0.54
C THR A 23 -10.06 -13.03 -0.63
N TRP A 24 -9.96 -13.84 -1.68
CA TRP A 24 -10.86 -14.96 -1.95
C TRP A 24 -10.06 -16.18 -2.40
N ALA A 25 -10.18 -17.30 -1.68
CA ALA A 25 -9.62 -18.59 -2.10
C ALA A 25 -10.48 -19.19 -3.22
N PHE A 26 -10.03 -19.08 -4.47
CA PHE A 26 -10.82 -19.50 -5.63
C PHE A 26 -10.81 -21.03 -5.80
N ARG A 27 -9.67 -21.65 -5.53
CA ARG A 27 -9.48 -23.11 -5.45
C ARG A 27 -8.29 -23.41 -4.53
N GLU A 28 -8.08 -24.67 -4.22
CA GLU A 28 -6.88 -25.10 -3.49
C GLU A 28 -5.62 -24.63 -4.23
N GLY A 29 -4.76 -23.91 -3.49
CA GLY A 29 -3.55 -23.30 -4.04
C GLY A 29 -3.74 -22.05 -4.92
N LEU A 30 -4.95 -21.46 -5.02
CA LEU A 30 -5.18 -20.21 -5.76
C LEU A 30 -6.00 -19.19 -4.96
N GLU A 31 -5.43 -18.00 -4.74
CA GLU A 31 -6.08 -16.84 -4.11
C GLU A 31 -6.26 -15.70 -5.11
N LEU A 32 -7.41 -15.03 -5.10
CA LEU A 32 -7.66 -13.75 -5.76
C LEU A 32 -7.64 -12.61 -4.74
N ARG A 33 -7.13 -11.45 -5.14
CA ARG A 33 -7.09 -10.24 -4.31
C ARG A 33 -7.56 -9.03 -5.10
N VAL A 34 -8.40 -8.20 -4.50
CA VAL A 34 -8.79 -6.88 -5.02
C VAL A 34 -8.82 -5.89 -3.86
N GLY A 35 -8.28 -4.70 -4.04
CA GLY A 35 -8.18 -3.73 -2.96
C GLY A 35 -7.96 -2.30 -3.40
N TYR A 36 -7.81 -1.43 -2.40
CA TYR A 36 -7.52 -0.01 -2.54
C TYR A 36 -6.27 0.30 -1.72
N ARG A 37 -5.28 0.93 -2.36
CA ARG A 37 -4.01 1.30 -1.74
C ARG A 37 -3.82 2.81 -1.77
N MET A 38 -3.32 3.31 -0.66
CA MET A 38 -2.99 4.71 -0.46
C MET A 38 -1.50 4.79 -0.13
N VAL A 39 -0.78 5.66 -0.81
CA VAL A 39 0.61 5.96 -0.50
C VAL A 39 0.73 7.46 -0.37
N GLU A 40 1.00 7.92 0.85
CA GLU A 40 1.32 9.31 1.13
C GLU A 40 2.81 9.41 1.41
N GLY A 41 3.46 10.46 0.93
CA GLY A 41 4.80 10.72 1.38
C GLY A 41 5.35 12.02 0.85
N GLY A 42 6.41 12.46 1.50
CA GLY A 42 7.03 13.72 1.15
C GLY A 42 8.19 14.09 2.04
N ALA A 43 8.89 15.11 1.57
CA ALA A 43 9.97 15.75 2.30
C ALA A 43 9.50 17.11 2.82
N ASN A 44 9.90 17.42 4.05
CA ASN A 44 9.80 18.75 4.62
C ASN A 44 11.12 19.08 5.30
N ASN A 45 11.95 19.89 4.64
CA ASN A 45 13.20 20.36 5.19
C ASN A 45 13.51 21.78 4.68
N ASP A 46 14.66 22.32 5.09
CA ASP A 46 15.05 23.70 4.82
C ASP A 46 15.26 23.98 3.32
N GLU A 47 15.45 22.96 2.48
CA GLU A 47 15.73 23.08 1.05
C GLU A 47 14.55 22.67 0.15
N VAL A 48 13.76 21.69 0.58
CA VAL A 48 12.73 21.04 -0.23
C VAL A 48 11.47 20.80 0.59
N TYR A 49 10.34 21.26 0.04
CA TYR A 49 9.00 20.90 0.48
C TYR A 49 8.26 20.23 -0.68
N SER A 50 7.89 18.96 -0.51
CA SER A 50 7.12 18.22 -1.50
C SER A 50 6.37 17.08 -0.85
N PHE A 51 5.05 17.04 -1.03
CA PHE A 51 4.20 15.93 -0.63
C PHE A 51 3.33 15.48 -1.80
N ALA A 52 3.12 14.17 -1.87
CA ALA A 52 2.18 13.56 -2.80
C ALA A 52 1.33 12.54 -2.06
N TRP A 53 0.07 12.43 -2.48
CA TRP A 53 -0.84 11.41 -2.00
C TRP A 53 -1.42 10.67 -3.19
N PHE A 54 -1.03 9.41 -3.33
CA PHE A 54 -1.46 8.54 -4.40
C PHE A 54 -2.53 7.57 -3.93
N HIS A 55 -3.53 7.38 -4.77
CA HIS A 55 -4.64 6.47 -4.54
C HIS A 55 -4.84 5.61 -5.78
N TYR A 56 -4.88 4.29 -5.59
CA TYR A 56 -5.07 3.38 -6.71
C TYR A 56 -5.73 2.08 -6.29
N ALA A 57 -6.48 1.49 -7.22
CA ALA A 57 -7.00 0.14 -7.08
C ALA A 57 -5.88 -0.88 -7.33
N VAL A 58 -5.94 -2.01 -6.63
CA VAL A 58 -5.04 -3.15 -6.84
C VAL A 58 -5.84 -4.41 -7.13
N ALA A 59 -5.32 -5.27 -7.98
CA ALA A 59 -5.84 -6.61 -8.23
C ALA A 59 -4.66 -7.59 -8.36
N GLY A 60 -4.82 -8.83 -7.90
CA GLY A 60 -3.74 -9.82 -7.92
C GLY A 60 -4.23 -11.27 -7.77
N VAL A 61 -3.33 -12.19 -8.08
CA VAL A 61 -3.52 -13.65 -7.97
C VAL A 61 -2.33 -14.25 -7.24
N GLY A 62 -2.58 -15.04 -6.19
CA GLY A 62 -1.58 -15.80 -5.46
C GLY A 62 -1.67 -17.28 -5.79
N MET A 63 -0.53 -17.95 -5.96
CA MET A 63 -0.44 -19.40 -6.21
C MET A 63 0.48 -20.06 -5.19
N SER A 64 0.10 -21.22 -4.66
CA SER A 64 0.92 -22.05 -3.77
C SER A 64 0.95 -23.51 -4.25
N PHE A 65 2.09 -24.17 -4.09
CA PHE A 65 2.39 -25.54 -4.55
C PHE A 65 2.67 -26.50 -3.40
#